data_AF-A0AAI8U2G3-F1
#
_entry.id   AF-A0AAI8U2G3-F1
#
_cell.length_a   1.000
_cell.length_b   1.000
_cell.length_c   1.000
_cell.angle_alpha   90.00
_cell.angle_beta   90.00
_cell.angle_gamma   90.00
#
_symmetry.space_group_name_H-M   'P 1'
#
loop_
_entity.id
_entity.type
_entity.pdbx_description
1 polymer ?
#
loop_
_entity_poly.entity_id
_entity_poly.type
_entity_poly.pdbx_seq_one_letter_code
_entity_poly.pdbx_strand_id
1 'polypeptide(L)'
;MTATADDYAWWSSWRPEWADSYCITVLSDAEPHQVAHSLETGPPVLLQGIDALLDRTVEHWGAGYDPDQAMLGVAGIDGGWSLIAESNGYVGVTERLIGPLSIDRTVVSHFRNINAVHRFQWWHDGRLLVDFDLLFPTERFGADPDVVLDDLRAIGIPLDAGPEDVAAIDLSAAGFALAERITGVACTPELFETSRYLAATVAMPGHEEQARYGEALRATWHVPTTW
;
A
#
# COMPACT_ATOMS: atom_id res chain seq x y z
N MET A 1 9.01 14.93 15.78
CA MET A 1 9.74 13.66 16.00
C MET A 1 9.52 12.84 14.73
N THR A 2 10.52 12.10 14.26
CA THR A 2 10.40 11.29 13.04
C THR A 2 9.97 9.87 13.44
N ALA A 3 8.97 9.31 12.76
CA ALA A 3 8.41 7.99 13.09
C ALA A 3 9.46 6.87 13.09
N THR A 4 9.26 5.88 13.97
CA THR A 4 9.99 4.61 14.04
C THR A 4 9.01 3.44 14.06
N ALA A 5 9.52 2.21 13.88
CA ALA A 5 8.67 1.02 13.95
C ALA A 5 7.95 0.88 15.31
N ASP A 6 8.55 1.36 16.41
CA ASP A 6 7.93 1.29 17.75
C ASP A 6 6.61 2.08 17.83
N ASP A 7 6.48 3.18 17.09
CA ASP A 7 5.25 4.00 17.03
C ASP A 7 4.06 3.22 16.43
N TYR A 8 4.35 2.15 15.67
CA TYR A 8 3.39 1.32 14.95
C TYR A 8 3.31 -0.13 15.44
N ALA A 9 4.02 -0.48 16.51
CA ALA A 9 4.05 -1.83 17.08
C ALA A 9 2.65 -2.32 17.54
N TRP A 10 1.69 -1.41 17.71
CA TRP A 10 0.30 -1.75 18.01
C TRP A 10 -0.40 -2.50 16.87
N TRP A 11 0.01 -2.33 15.60
CA TRP A 11 -0.68 -2.89 14.42
C TRP A 11 -0.87 -4.41 14.52
N SER A 12 0.17 -5.12 14.96
CA SER A 12 0.17 -6.58 15.09
C SER A 12 -0.80 -7.13 16.15
N SER A 13 -1.26 -6.30 17.09
CA SER A 13 -2.12 -6.71 18.21
C SER A 13 -3.50 -6.05 18.24
N TRP A 14 -3.70 -4.98 17.47
CA TRP A 14 -4.91 -4.18 17.50
C TRP A 14 -6.10 -4.87 16.82
N ARG A 15 -5.90 -5.40 15.61
CA ARG A 15 -6.89 -6.16 14.82
C ARG A 15 -6.19 -7.31 14.07
N PRO A 16 -6.15 -8.53 14.63
CA PRO A 16 -5.43 -9.66 14.04
C PRO A 16 -5.83 -9.96 12.58
N GLU A 17 -7.09 -9.74 12.23
CA GLU A 17 -7.64 -9.93 10.88
C GLU A 17 -6.99 -9.01 9.83
N TRP A 18 -6.43 -7.88 10.26
CA TRP A 18 -5.67 -6.95 9.42
C TRP A 18 -4.17 -7.20 9.48
N ALA A 19 -3.66 -7.67 10.62
CA ALA A 19 -2.23 -7.88 10.81
C ALA A 19 -1.66 -8.95 9.85
N ASP A 20 -2.47 -9.95 9.48
CA ASP A 20 -1.98 -11.11 8.74
C ASP A 20 -1.92 -10.94 7.21
N SER A 21 -2.74 -10.06 6.63
CA SER A 21 -2.70 -9.81 5.21
C SER A 21 -3.39 -8.49 4.92
N TYR A 22 -2.66 -7.53 4.34
CA TYR A 22 -3.18 -6.21 4.07
C TYR A 22 -2.39 -5.49 2.98
N CYS A 23 -3.00 -4.47 2.41
CA CYS A 23 -2.30 -3.40 1.71
C CYS A 23 -2.81 -2.05 2.23
N ILE A 24 -1.88 -1.20 2.64
CA ILE A 24 -2.15 0.20 2.98
C ILE A 24 -1.43 1.07 1.96
N THR A 25 -2.18 1.99 1.35
CA THR A 25 -1.65 2.98 0.40
C THR A 25 -2.05 4.38 0.82
N VAL A 26 -1.10 5.29 0.85
CA VAL A 26 -1.31 6.71 1.12
C VAL A 26 -0.95 7.50 -0.12
N LEU A 27 -1.84 8.37 -0.59
CA LEU A 27 -1.64 9.16 -1.81
C LEU A 27 -2.03 10.62 -1.66
N SER A 28 -1.21 11.52 -2.22
CA SER A 28 -1.44 12.97 -2.16
C SER A 28 -2.45 13.42 -3.21
N ASP A 29 -3.08 14.58 -2.97
CA ASP A 29 -3.85 15.34 -3.95
C ASP A 29 -4.94 14.51 -4.68
N ALA A 30 -5.63 13.66 -3.91
CA ALA A 30 -6.69 12.81 -4.41
C ALA A 30 -7.85 12.75 -3.41
N GLU A 31 -9.05 13.07 -3.88
CA GLU A 31 -10.28 12.83 -3.15
C GLU A 31 -10.74 11.37 -3.34
N PRO A 32 -11.42 10.75 -2.34
CA PRO A 32 -11.80 9.33 -2.43
C PRO A 32 -12.58 8.94 -3.69
N HIS A 33 -13.45 9.81 -4.16
CA HIS A 33 -14.23 9.58 -5.39
C HIS A 33 -13.37 9.66 -6.66
N GLN A 34 -12.30 10.46 -6.67
CA GLN A 34 -11.35 10.52 -7.78
C GLN A 34 -10.53 9.24 -7.84
N VAL A 35 -10.08 8.74 -6.68
CA VAL A 35 -9.38 7.45 -6.59
C VAL A 35 -10.26 6.32 -7.12
N ALA A 36 -11.49 6.23 -6.64
CA ALA A 36 -12.44 5.22 -7.09
C ALA A 36 -12.77 5.32 -8.59
N HIS A 37 -12.90 6.54 -9.11
CA HIS A 37 -13.11 6.76 -10.54
C HIS A 37 -11.90 6.30 -11.37
N SER A 38 -10.68 6.65 -10.96
CA SER A 38 -9.45 6.27 -11.65
C SER A 38 -9.17 4.77 -11.61
N LEU A 39 -9.60 4.08 -10.54
CA LEU A 39 -9.54 2.62 -10.43
C LEU A 39 -10.72 1.91 -11.11
N GLU A 40 -11.62 2.65 -11.75
CA GLU A 40 -12.82 2.12 -12.42
C GLU A 40 -13.64 1.20 -11.50
N THR A 41 -13.78 1.59 -10.23
CA THR A 41 -14.45 0.74 -9.23
C THR A 41 -15.91 0.47 -9.60
N GLY A 42 -16.43 -0.65 -9.09
CA GLY A 42 -17.87 -0.86 -8.98
C GLY A 42 -18.56 0.25 -8.14
N PRO A 43 -19.90 0.27 -8.10
CA PRO A 43 -20.64 1.28 -7.34
C PRO A 43 -20.22 1.30 -5.86
N PRO A 44 -19.70 2.43 -5.35
CA PRO A 44 -19.20 2.48 -3.99
C PRO A 44 -20.32 2.51 -2.96
N VAL A 45 -20.01 1.99 -1.77
CA VAL A 45 -20.83 2.11 -0.56
C VAL A 45 -20.00 2.83 0.50
N LEU A 46 -20.64 3.71 1.26
CA LEU A 46 -19.98 4.47 2.30
C LEU A 46 -20.08 3.75 3.64
N LEU A 47 -18.93 3.41 4.21
CA LEU A 47 -18.80 2.67 5.46
C LEU A 47 -18.11 3.52 6.53
N GLN A 48 -18.45 3.29 7.80
CA GLN A 48 -17.88 4.00 8.94
C GLN A 48 -16.91 3.07 9.67
N GLY A 49 -15.63 3.43 9.66
CA GLY A 49 -14.58 2.68 10.34
C GLY A 49 -14.11 1.42 9.62
N ILE A 50 -12.91 0.98 9.98
CA ILE A 50 -12.23 -0.14 9.34
C ILE A 50 -12.93 -1.49 9.58
N ASP A 51 -13.62 -1.65 10.71
CA ASP A 51 -14.32 -2.90 11.04
C ASP A 51 -15.50 -3.14 10.08
N ALA A 52 -16.25 -2.08 9.74
CA ALA A 52 -17.31 -2.16 8.74
C ALA A 52 -16.76 -2.48 7.33
N LEU A 53 -15.57 -1.96 7.01
CA LEU A 53 -14.87 -2.30 5.76
C LEU A 53 -14.43 -3.77 5.74
N LEU A 54 -13.94 -4.31 6.86
CA LEU A 54 -13.60 -5.72 6.99
C LEU A 54 -14.82 -6.61 6.82
N ASP A 55 -15.92 -6.31 7.51
CA ASP A 55 -17.19 -7.05 7.39
C ASP A 55 -17.65 -7.10 5.93
N ARG A 56 -17.62 -5.96 5.24
CA ARG A 56 -17.97 -5.87 3.81
C ARG A 56 -17.05 -6.71 2.92
N THR A 57 -15.76 -6.75 3.25
CA THR A 57 -14.75 -7.54 2.53
C THR A 57 -14.99 -9.04 2.71
N VAL A 58 -15.28 -9.47 3.94
CA VAL A 58 -15.60 -10.87 4.25
C VAL A 58 -16.91 -11.31 3.58
N GLU A 59 -17.94 -10.47 3.59
CA GLU A 59 -19.19 -10.72 2.86
C GLU A 59 -18.96 -10.92 1.37
N HIS A 60 -18.08 -10.10 0.77
CA HIS A 60 -17.71 -10.23 -0.64
C HIS A 60 -17.06 -11.58 -0.93
N TRP A 61 -16.13 -12.05 -0.09
CA TRP A 61 -15.53 -13.38 -0.23
C TRP A 61 -16.55 -14.52 -0.02
N GLY A 62 -17.48 -14.35 0.92
CA GLY A 62 -18.53 -15.32 1.22
C GLY A 62 -19.49 -15.57 0.05
N ALA A 63 -19.59 -14.64 -0.91
CA ALA A 63 -20.33 -14.81 -2.16
C ALA A 63 -19.60 -15.71 -3.18
N GLY A 64 -18.35 -16.09 -2.90
CA GLY A 64 -17.44 -16.82 -3.77
C GLY A 64 -16.18 -15.99 -4.00
N TYR A 65 -15.01 -16.55 -3.67
CA TYR A 65 -13.73 -15.90 -3.95
C TYR A 65 -13.52 -15.75 -5.46
N ASP A 66 -13.41 -14.51 -5.92
CA ASP A 66 -13.11 -14.15 -7.31
C ASP A 66 -11.70 -13.53 -7.36
N PRO A 67 -10.69 -14.23 -7.92
CA PRO A 67 -9.33 -13.68 -8.01
C PRO A 67 -9.23 -12.48 -8.96
N ASP A 68 -10.23 -12.25 -9.80
CA ASP A 68 -10.27 -11.14 -10.76
C ASP A 68 -10.91 -9.88 -10.14
N GLN A 69 -11.25 -9.92 -8.84
CA GLN A 69 -11.76 -8.77 -8.10
C GLN A 69 -11.06 -8.59 -6.75
N ALA A 70 -10.88 -7.32 -6.37
CA ALA A 70 -10.43 -6.94 -5.03
C ALA A 70 -11.46 -6.00 -4.39
N MET A 71 -11.56 -6.03 -3.06
CA MET A 71 -12.31 -5.04 -2.28
C MET A 71 -11.31 -4.06 -1.66
N LEU A 72 -11.60 -2.77 -1.77
CA LEU A 72 -10.83 -1.72 -1.10
C LEU A 72 -11.76 -0.71 -0.44
N GLY A 73 -11.24 0.04 0.52
CA GLY A 73 -11.89 1.24 1.06
C GLY A 73 -10.99 2.45 0.89
N VAL A 74 -11.53 3.53 0.31
CA VAL A 74 -10.80 4.81 0.20
C VAL A 74 -11.35 5.82 1.21
N ALA A 75 -10.50 6.37 2.06
CA ALA A 75 -10.84 7.43 3.00
C ALA A 75 -10.03 8.70 2.70
N GLY A 76 -10.67 9.86 2.83
CA GLY A 76 -9.97 11.14 2.79
C GLY A 76 -9.30 11.41 4.14
N ILE A 77 -8.09 11.96 4.10
CA ILE A 77 -7.30 12.36 5.26
C ILE A 77 -7.04 13.86 5.17
N ASP A 78 -6.83 14.50 6.32
CA ASP A 78 -6.44 15.90 6.39
C ASP A 78 -5.18 16.21 5.56
N GLY A 79 -5.06 17.46 5.13
CA GLY A 79 -3.89 17.93 4.37
C GLY A 79 -3.88 17.50 2.90
N GLY A 80 -5.02 17.05 2.35
CA GLY A 80 -5.15 16.69 0.93
C GLY A 80 -4.67 15.28 0.60
N TRP A 81 -4.57 14.39 1.59
CA TRP A 81 -4.19 13.00 1.41
C TRP A 81 -5.40 12.09 1.36
N SER A 82 -5.24 10.92 0.75
CA SER A 82 -6.18 9.80 0.85
C SER A 82 -5.47 8.54 1.32
N LEU A 83 -6.24 7.66 1.97
CA LEU A 83 -5.86 6.34 2.43
C LEU A 83 -6.65 5.30 1.64
N ILE A 84 -5.98 4.32 1.06
CA ILE A 84 -6.59 3.08 0.58
C ILE A 84 -6.23 2.00 1.60
N ALA A 85 -7.26 1.35 2.15
CA ALA A 85 -7.11 0.22 3.05
C ALA A 85 -7.71 -1.04 2.42
N GLU A 86 -6.94 -2.12 2.42
CA GLU A 86 -7.31 -3.40 1.83
C GLU A 86 -7.00 -4.53 2.81
N SER A 87 -8.01 -5.27 3.24
CA SER A 87 -7.79 -6.54 3.96
C SER A 87 -7.56 -7.63 2.93
N ASN A 88 -6.41 -8.32 3.04
CA ASN A 88 -5.98 -9.36 2.10
C ASN A 88 -6.02 -8.93 0.62
N GLY A 89 -5.87 -7.63 0.35
CA GLY A 89 -5.78 -7.06 -1.00
C GLY A 89 -4.36 -6.65 -1.36
N TYR A 90 -4.16 -6.31 -2.63
CA TYR A 90 -2.85 -5.98 -3.21
C TYR A 90 -2.97 -4.96 -4.34
N VAL A 91 -4.06 -4.19 -4.41
CA VAL A 91 -4.25 -3.11 -5.40
C VAL A 91 -3.13 -2.10 -5.25
N GLY A 92 -2.81 -1.69 -4.02
CA GLY A 92 -1.74 -0.74 -3.69
C GLY A 92 -0.34 -1.11 -4.20
N VAL A 93 -0.07 -2.38 -4.47
CA VAL A 93 1.20 -2.85 -5.05
C VAL A 93 1.06 -3.45 -6.46
N THR A 94 -0.11 -3.27 -7.06
CA THR A 94 -0.38 -3.62 -8.46
C THR A 94 -0.03 -2.43 -9.34
N GLU A 95 1.19 -2.44 -9.88
CA GLU A 95 1.78 -1.34 -10.67
C GLU A 95 0.85 -0.83 -11.79
N ARG A 96 0.12 -1.73 -12.46
CA ARG A 96 -0.84 -1.40 -13.52
C ARG A 96 -2.01 -0.52 -13.05
N LEU A 97 -2.42 -0.66 -11.79
CA LEU A 97 -3.50 0.11 -11.17
C LEU A 97 -2.98 1.40 -10.53
N ILE A 98 -1.85 1.32 -9.81
CA ILE A 98 -1.31 2.45 -9.03
C ILE A 98 -0.44 3.39 -9.85
N GLY A 99 0.29 2.88 -10.84
CA GLY A 99 1.15 3.71 -11.69
C GLY A 99 0.37 4.89 -12.29
N PRO A 100 -0.74 4.69 -13.03
CA PRO A 100 -1.53 5.79 -13.58
C PRO A 100 -2.07 6.75 -12.52
N LEU A 101 -2.41 6.25 -11.33
CA LEU A 101 -2.85 7.07 -10.20
C LEU A 101 -1.75 8.00 -9.66
N SER A 102 -0.48 7.66 -9.87
CA SER A 102 0.66 8.40 -9.31
C SER A 102 1.12 9.61 -10.13
N ILE A 103 0.52 9.86 -11.29
CA ILE A 103 0.82 11.05 -12.12
C ILE A 103 0.46 12.31 -11.32
N ASP A 104 1.37 13.29 -11.26
CA ASP A 104 1.25 14.52 -10.47
C ASP A 104 1.03 14.29 -8.95
N ARG A 105 1.33 13.09 -8.43
CA ARG A 105 1.07 12.72 -7.03
C ARG A 105 2.24 11.99 -6.39
N THR A 106 2.23 11.94 -5.07
CA THR A 106 3.02 10.98 -4.29
C THR A 106 2.11 9.84 -3.88
N VAL A 107 2.54 8.59 -4.12
CA VAL A 107 1.82 7.38 -3.68
C VAL A 107 2.80 6.45 -2.98
N VAL A 108 2.49 6.08 -1.73
CA VAL A 108 3.31 5.16 -0.93
C VAL A 108 2.45 4.01 -0.48
N SER A 109 2.87 2.80 -0.81
CA SER A 109 2.15 1.57 -0.50
C SER A 109 3.04 0.62 0.26
N HIS A 110 2.50 -0.01 1.30
CA HIS A 110 3.12 -1.17 1.92
C HIS A 110 2.10 -2.30 2.07
N PHE A 111 2.59 -3.51 1.88
CA PHE A 111 1.79 -4.71 1.72
C PHE A 111 2.39 -5.84 2.54
N ARG A 112 1.51 -6.67 3.12
CA ARG A 112 1.86 -7.97 3.67
C ARG A 112 0.89 -9.02 3.17
N ASN A 113 1.38 -10.22 2.86
CA ASN A 113 0.54 -11.40 2.69
C ASN A 113 0.84 -12.51 3.71
N ILE A 114 0.04 -13.57 3.65
CA ILE A 114 0.17 -14.77 4.48
C ILE A 114 1.50 -15.53 4.33
N ASN A 115 2.26 -15.26 3.26
CA ASN A 115 3.58 -15.84 3.02
C ASN A 115 4.72 -14.95 3.55
N ALA A 116 4.39 -13.90 4.31
CA ALA A 116 5.33 -12.92 4.85
C ALA A 116 6.16 -12.20 3.78
N VAL A 117 5.57 -11.92 2.62
CA VAL A 117 6.11 -10.95 1.66
C VAL A 117 5.76 -9.55 2.16
N HIS A 118 6.75 -8.67 2.32
CA HIS A 118 6.57 -7.32 2.86
C HIS A 118 6.88 -6.24 1.82
N ARG A 119 6.13 -6.21 0.71
CA ARG A 119 6.42 -5.30 -0.41
C ARG A 119 6.15 -3.84 -0.04
N PHE A 120 7.06 -2.97 -0.43
CA PHE A 120 6.97 -1.53 -0.28
C PHE A 120 7.20 -0.85 -1.64
N GLN A 121 6.32 0.08 -2.01
CA GLN A 121 6.45 0.87 -3.24
C GLN A 121 6.30 2.37 -2.93
N TRP A 122 7.15 3.17 -3.56
CA TRP A 122 7.02 4.63 -3.54
C TRP A 122 7.02 5.16 -4.97
N TRP A 123 5.90 5.74 -5.37
CA TRP A 123 5.73 6.48 -6.60
C TRP A 123 5.73 7.98 -6.37
N HIS A 124 6.32 8.72 -7.30
CA HIS A 124 6.23 10.18 -7.34
C HIS A 124 6.17 10.66 -8.78
N ASP A 125 5.12 11.39 -9.14
CA ASP A 125 4.91 11.98 -10.47
C ASP A 125 5.07 10.95 -11.60
N GLY A 126 4.33 9.85 -11.50
CA GLY A 126 4.37 8.77 -12.50
C GLY A 126 5.69 8.00 -12.53
N ARG A 127 6.59 8.17 -11.57
CA ARG A 127 7.87 7.44 -11.48
C ARG A 127 7.86 6.50 -10.29
N LEU A 128 8.16 5.23 -10.52
CA LEU A 128 8.41 4.28 -9.44
C LEU A 128 9.81 4.54 -8.90
N LEU A 129 9.91 5.27 -7.79
CA LEU A 129 11.21 5.63 -7.20
C LEU A 129 11.88 4.42 -6.57
N VAL A 130 11.12 3.67 -5.77
CA VAL A 130 11.61 2.45 -5.13
C VAL A 130 10.53 1.38 -5.02
N ASP A 131 10.96 0.13 -5.18
CA ASP A 131 10.18 -1.10 -5.04
C ASP A 131 11.08 -2.20 -4.47
N PHE A 132 10.65 -2.81 -3.38
CA PHE A 132 11.40 -3.85 -2.69
C PHE A 132 10.54 -4.61 -1.68
N ASP A 133 11.05 -5.74 -1.20
CA ASP A 133 10.53 -6.42 -0.02
C ASP A 133 11.33 -5.93 1.20
N LEU A 134 10.64 -5.45 2.25
CA LEU A 134 11.27 -5.01 3.50
C LEU A 134 12.11 -6.12 4.15
N LEU A 135 11.80 -7.39 3.90
CA LEU A 135 12.59 -8.54 4.36
C LEU A 135 13.96 -8.63 3.66
N PHE A 136 14.06 -8.12 2.43
CA PHE A 136 15.27 -8.11 1.62
C PHE A 136 15.66 -6.66 1.31
N PRO A 137 16.00 -5.86 2.34
CA PRO A 137 16.09 -4.42 2.19
C PRO A 137 17.18 -4.01 1.22
N THR A 138 18.17 -4.87 0.90
CA THR A 138 19.22 -4.62 -0.10
C THR A 138 18.80 -4.88 -1.55
N GLU A 139 17.69 -5.57 -1.79
CA GLU A 139 17.16 -5.91 -3.12
C GLU A 139 16.12 -4.88 -3.55
N ARG A 140 16.58 -3.65 -3.85
CA ARG A 140 15.73 -2.51 -4.23
C ARG A 140 15.84 -2.19 -5.71
N PHE A 141 14.70 -1.87 -6.31
CA PHE A 141 14.57 -1.51 -7.71
C PHE A 141 13.82 -0.19 -7.85
N GLY A 142 13.96 0.50 -8.98
CA GLY A 142 13.26 1.76 -9.24
C GLY A 142 14.14 2.82 -9.89
N ALA A 143 13.57 4.01 -10.08
CA ALA A 143 14.25 5.14 -10.67
C ALA A 143 15.30 5.76 -9.72
N ASP A 144 15.12 5.60 -8.40
CA ASP A 144 16.04 6.05 -7.36
C ASP A 144 15.94 5.12 -6.12
N PRO A 145 16.45 3.88 -6.22
CA PRO A 145 16.22 2.85 -5.20
C PRO A 145 16.93 3.14 -3.86
N ASP A 146 17.87 4.08 -3.83
CA ASP A 146 18.62 4.44 -2.62
C ASP A 146 18.01 5.63 -1.86
N VAL A 147 16.93 6.23 -2.39
CA VAL A 147 16.22 7.36 -1.77
C VAL A 147 15.72 7.07 -0.36
N VAL A 148 15.49 5.79 -0.01
CA VAL A 148 14.98 5.34 1.29
C VAL A 148 16.06 4.91 2.29
N LEU A 149 17.35 4.93 1.92
CA LEU A 149 18.41 4.32 2.75
C LEU A 149 18.52 4.91 4.15
N ASP A 150 18.44 6.24 4.26
CA ASP A 150 18.55 6.91 5.56
C ASP A 150 17.29 6.67 6.42
N ASP A 151 16.13 6.58 5.79
CA ASP A 151 14.87 6.27 6.48
C ASP A 151 14.84 4.82 6.96
N LEU A 152 15.29 3.85 6.16
CA LEU A 152 15.42 2.45 6.56
C LEU A 152 16.28 2.29 7.82
N ARG A 153 17.44 2.97 7.86
CA ARG A 153 18.29 2.97 9.06
C ARG A 153 17.60 3.61 10.25
N ALA A 154 16.90 4.72 10.02
CA ALA A 154 16.24 5.48 11.08
C ALA A 154 15.04 4.74 11.71
N ILE A 155 14.35 3.89 10.94
CA ILE A 155 13.27 3.04 11.46
C ILE A 155 13.77 1.70 12.02
N GLY A 156 15.09 1.45 11.98
CA GLY A 156 15.72 0.29 12.58
C GLY A 156 15.87 -0.92 11.66
N ILE A 157 15.70 -0.79 10.33
CA ILE A 157 15.98 -1.86 9.37
C ILE A 157 17.49 -1.86 9.05
N PRO A 158 18.24 -2.91 9.43
CA PRO A 158 19.65 -3.03 9.11
C PRO A 158 19.85 -3.36 7.63
N LEU A 159 20.90 -2.79 7.03
CA LEU A 159 21.26 -3.02 5.61
C LEU A 159 22.43 -3.99 5.46
N ASP A 160 23.09 -4.31 6.55
CA ASP A 160 24.27 -5.17 6.67
C ASP A 160 23.99 -6.49 7.40
N ALA A 161 22.72 -6.75 7.75
CA ALA A 161 22.29 -7.97 8.43
C ALA A 161 21.69 -9.00 7.45
N GLY A 162 21.64 -10.26 7.87
CA GLY A 162 21.01 -11.31 7.09
C GLY A 162 19.48 -11.25 7.17
N PRO A 163 18.74 -11.91 6.26
CA PRO A 163 17.27 -11.93 6.29
C PRO A 163 16.67 -12.44 7.60
N GLU A 164 17.36 -13.33 8.32
CA GLU A 164 16.91 -13.83 9.63
C GLU A 164 16.87 -12.73 10.71
N ASP A 165 17.85 -11.82 10.70
CA ASP A 165 17.90 -10.70 11.63
C ASP A 165 16.83 -9.65 11.28
N VAL A 166 16.62 -9.41 9.98
CA VAL A 166 15.56 -8.51 9.48
C VAL A 166 14.18 -9.07 9.81
N ALA A 167 13.97 -10.38 9.69
CA ALA A 167 12.72 -11.04 10.02
C ALA A 167 12.34 -10.97 11.52
N ALA A 168 13.30 -10.68 12.40
CA ALA A 168 13.04 -10.45 13.82
C ALA A 168 12.40 -9.08 14.12
N ILE A 169 12.36 -8.18 13.13
CA ILE A 169 11.75 -6.86 13.23
C ILE A 169 10.26 -6.96 12.87
N ASP A 170 9.42 -6.13 13.49
CA ASP A 170 8.04 -5.95 13.04
C ASP A 170 8.03 -5.15 11.72
N LEU A 171 8.13 -5.88 10.60
CA LEU A 171 8.19 -5.29 9.26
C LEU A 171 6.88 -4.60 8.85
N SER A 172 5.75 -4.96 9.46
CA SER A 172 4.49 -4.23 9.24
C SER A 172 4.56 -2.85 9.87
N ALA A 173 5.01 -2.78 11.13
CA ALA A 173 5.21 -1.52 11.82
C ALA A 173 6.30 -0.66 11.16
N ALA A 174 7.37 -1.27 10.66
CA ALA A 174 8.40 -0.58 9.89
C ALA A 174 7.86 -0.01 8.56
N GLY A 175 6.97 -0.74 7.87
CA GLY A 175 6.29 -0.24 6.67
C GLY A 175 5.48 1.02 6.92
N PHE A 176 4.71 1.06 8.00
CA PHE A 176 3.99 2.28 8.41
C PHE A 176 4.92 3.44 8.74
N ALA A 177 5.98 3.18 9.52
CA ALA A 177 6.93 4.20 9.89
C ALA A 177 7.64 4.79 8.66
N LEU A 178 8.02 3.95 7.69
CA LEU A 178 8.62 4.40 6.44
C LEU A 178 7.62 5.25 5.63
N ALA A 179 6.36 4.82 5.55
CA ALA A 179 5.31 5.56 4.86
C ALA A 179 5.05 6.93 5.49
N GLU A 180 4.99 7.03 6.82
CA GLU A 180 4.84 8.32 7.52
C GLU A 180 6.05 9.24 7.27
N ARG A 181 7.27 8.71 7.25
CA ARG A 181 8.48 9.53 7.01
C ARG A 181 8.49 10.15 5.62
N ILE A 182 7.97 9.44 4.62
CA ILE A 182 7.89 9.91 3.24
C ILE A 182 6.72 10.90 3.06
N THR A 183 5.56 10.60 3.64
CA THR A 183 4.31 11.33 3.36
C THR A 183 3.97 12.40 4.40
N GLY A 184 4.49 12.27 5.62
CA GLY A 184 4.05 13.03 6.79
C GLY A 184 2.69 12.59 7.36
N VAL A 185 2.09 11.52 6.83
CA VAL A 185 0.78 11.02 7.24
C VAL A 185 0.94 9.90 8.26
N ALA A 186 0.44 10.11 9.48
CA ALA A 186 0.41 9.09 10.51
C ALA A 186 -0.87 8.25 10.42
N CYS A 187 -0.75 6.98 10.05
CA CYS A 187 -1.87 6.04 9.97
C CYS A 187 -2.18 5.42 11.35
N THR A 188 -2.81 6.19 12.22
CA THR A 188 -3.10 5.80 13.62
C THR A 188 -4.33 4.90 13.74
N PRO A 189 -4.53 4.19 14.88
CA PRO A 189 -5.77 3.44 15.12
C PRO A 189 -7.01 4.32 15.00
N GLU A 190 -6.98 5.52 15.61
CA GLU A 190 -8.08 6.49 15.56
C GLU A 190 -8.43 6.85 14.11
N LEU A 191 -7.43 7.05 13.24
CA LEU A 191 -7.67 7.32 11.81
C LEU A 191 -8.45 6.16 11.19
N PHE A 192 -8.03 4.92 11.43
CA PHE A 192 -8.70 3.76 10.85
C PHE A 192 -10.12 3.55 11.36
N GLU A 193 -10.35 3.77 12.66
CA GLU A 193 -11.66 3.57 13.33
C GLU A 193 -12.68 4.64 12.96
N THR A 194 -12.23 5.88 12.76
CA THR A 194 -13.13 7.03 12.58
C THR A 194 -13.30 7.46 11.12
N SER A 195 -12.45 6.97 10.22
CA SER A 195 -12.53 7.27 8.79
C SER A 195 -13.84 6.79 8.16
N ARG A 196 -14.29 7.55 7.15
CA ARG A 196 -15.41 7.15 6.28
C ARG A 196 -14.84 6.59 4.99
N TYR A 197 -15.00 5.30 4.78
CA TYR A 197 -14.48 4.59 3.63
C TYR A 197 -15.51 4.55 2.51
N LEU A 198 -15.11 5.04 1.35
CA LEU A 198 -15.74 4.73 0.09
C LEU A 198 -15.30 3.32 -0.32
N ALA A 199 -16.09 2.31 0.05
CA ALA A 199 -15.79 0.90 -0.19
C ALA A 199 -16.34 0.44 -1.54
N ALA A 200 -15.50 -0.20 -2.36
CA ALA A 200 -15.89 -0.66 -3.68
C ALA A 200 -15.03 -1.83 -4.15
N THR A 201 -15.54 -2.58 -5.12
CA THR A 201 -14.78 -3.60 -5.83
C THR A 201 -13.98 -2.99 -6.97
N VAL A 202 -12.78 -3.50 -7.22
CA VAL A 202 -11.91 -3.16 -8.35
C VAL A 202 -11.64 -4.44 -9.13
N ALA A 203 -11.69 -4.34 -10.47
CA ALA A 203 -11.28 -5.46 -11.33
C ALA A 203 -9.74 -5.57 -11.33
N MET A 204 -9.23 -6.77 -11.07
CA MET A 204 -7.81 -7.03 -11.09
C MET A 204 -7.34 -7.30 -12.52
N PRO A 205 -6.25 -6.66 -12.98
CA PRO A 205 -5.70 -6.92 -14.30
C PRO A 205 -5.18 -8.36 -14.38
N GLY A 206 -5.33 -9.01 -15.53
CA GLY A 206 -4.83 -10.37 -15.73
C GLY A 206 -3.30 -10.46 -15.65
N HIS A 207 -2.76 -11.64 -15.35
CA HIS A 207 -1.31 -11.84 -15.20
C HIS A 207 -0.48 -11.39 -16.42
N GLU A 208 -0.97 -11.64 -17.64
CA GLU A 208 -0.28 -11.21 -18.88
C GLU A 208 -0.30 -9.69 -19.04
N GLU A 209 -1.37 -9.03 -18.61
CA GLU A 209 -1.47 -7.57 -18.61
C GLU A 209 -0.45 -6.96 -17.64
N GLN A 210 -0.41 -7.48 -16.41
CA GLN A 210 0.54 -7.04 -15.39
C GLN A 210 1.99 -7.28 -15.82
N ALA A 211 2.28 -8.42 -16.46
CA ALA A 211 3.62 -8.74 -16.94
C ALA A 211 4.10 -7.74 -18.02
N ARG A 212 3.25 -7.44 -19.00
CA ARG A 212 3.58 -6.46 -20.06
C ARG A 212 3.74 -5.06 -19.51
N TYR A 213 2.83 -4.62 -18.63
CA TYR A 213 2.96 -3.33 -17.95
C TYR A 213 4.27 -3.24 -17.17
N GLY A 214 4.59 -4.27 -16.38
CA GLY A 214 5.81 -4.33 -15.58
C GLY A 214 7.09 -4.36 -16.41
N GLU A 215 7.10 -5.05 -17.55
CA GLU A 215 8.24 -5.01 -18.48
C GLU A 215 8.47 -3.59 -19.03
N ALA A 216 7.42 -2.94 -19.50
CA ALA A 216 7.49 -1.57 -20.01
C ALA A 216 7.87 -0.56 -18.91
N LEU A 217 7.34 -0.72 -17.70
CA LEU A 217 7.72 0.07 -16.54
C LEU A 217 9.20 -0.09 -16.23
N ARG A 218 9.72 -1.32 -16.10
CA ARG A 218 11.13 -1.57 -15.77
C ARG A 218 12.12 -1.04 -16.80
N ALA A 219 11.68 -0.82 -18.05
CA ALA A 219 12.51 -0.21 -19.08
C ALA A 219 12.84 1.27 -18.81
N THR A 220 12.00 1.98 -18.05
CA THR A 220 12.13 3.44 -17.84
C THR A 220 11.93 3.91 -16.40
N TRP A 221 11.32 3.08 -15.55
CA TRP A 221 10.76 3.40 -14.23
C TRP A 221 9.72 4.52 -14.24
N HIS A 222 9.14 4.82 -15.40
CA HIS A 222 8.03 5.75 -15.57
C HIS A 222 6.78 5.00 -16.01
N VAL A 223 5.60 5.51 -15.66
CA VAL A 223 4.31 5.00 -16.13
C VAL A 223 4.33 4.87 -17.65
N PRO A 224 4.21 3.65 -18.19
CA PRO A 224 4.26 3.45 -19.63
C PRO A 224 2.98 3.95 -20.29
N THR A 225 3.12 4.70 -21.39
CA THR A 225 1.99 5.14 -22.22
C THR A 225 1.55 4.09 -23.23
N THR A 226 2.38 3.08 -23.48
CA THR A 226 2.16 1.98 -24.44
C THR A 226 2.86 0.71 -23.93
N TRP A 227 2.18 -0.43 -23.92
CA TRP A 227 2.67 -1.73 -23.44
C TRP A 227 1.75 -2.88 -23.90
#